data_AF-A0A940KJN3-F1
#
_entry.id   AF-A0A940KJN3-F1
#
_cell.length_a   1.000
_cell.length_b   1.000
_cell.length_c   1.000
_cell.angle_alpha   90.00
_cell.angle_beta   90.00
_cell.angle_gamma   90.00
#
_symmetry.space_group_name_H-M   'P 1'
#
loop_
_entity.id
_entity.type
_entity.pdbx_description
1 polymer ?
#
loop_
_entity_poly.entity_id
_entity_poly.type
_entity_poly.pdbx_seq_one_letter_code
_entity_poly.pdbx_strand_id
1 'polypeptide(L)'
;MSKPFLTAAWKKLVLANYSVDPSILMPYLPHGVELDTFNGIHYLSLVGFMFRDTSVMGMKIPFHINFPEVNLRFYVKYNDKGQWKRGVVFLSEIVPKYAVAFIANRIYKENYRRMPM
;
A
#
# COMPACT_ATOMS: atom_id res chain seq x y z
N MET A 1 23.71 1.68 14.96
CA MET A 1 22.26 1.50 14.69
C MET A 1 22.03 1.83 13.22
N SER A 2 21.36 0.97 12.46
CA SER A 2 21.03 1.26 11.05
C SER A 2 20.11 2.48 10.98
N LYS A 3 20.39 3.41 10.07
CA LYS A 3 19.48 4.54 9.85
C LYS A 3 18.20 4.01 9.21
N PRO A 4 17.00 4.44 9.66
CA PRO A 4 15.75 4.05 9.02
C PRO A 4 15.74 4.55 7.58
N PHE A 5 15.31 3.68 6.65
CA PHE A 5 15.21 4.03 5.24
C PHE A 5 14.17 5.13 5.01
N LEU A 6 12.98 5.00 5.60
CA LEU A 6 11.90 5.95 5.50
C LEU A 6 11.26 6.17 6.88
N THR A 7 11.07 7.41 7.27
CA THR A 7 10.32 7.80 8.47
C THR A 7 9.21 8.76 8.10
N ALA A 8 7.98 8.50 8.54
CA ALA A 8 6.86 9.40 8.37
C ALA A 8 5.77 9.12 9.41
N ALA A 9 4.95 10.12 9.71
CA ALA A 9 3.74 9.96 10.51
C ALA A 9 2.52 9.84 9.59
N TRP A 10 1.68 8.83 9.80
CA TRP A 10 0.40 8.71 9.12
C TRP A 10 -0.66 9.45 9.94
N LYS A 11 -1.27 10.48 9.34
CA LYS A 11 -2.33 11.27 9.98
C LYS A 11 -3.57 11.30 9.10
N LYS A 12 -4.73 11.59 9.68
CA LYS A 12 -6.02 11.73 8.97
C LYS A 12 -6.33 10.50 8.11
N LEU A 13 -6.42 9.35 8.77
CA LEU A 13 -6.66 8.05 8.14
C LEU A 13 -8.15 7.86 7.86
N VAL A 14 -8.48 7.37 6.67
CA VAL A 14 -9.82 6.92 6.27
C VAL A 14 -9.71 5.53 5.65
N LEU A 15 -10.65 4.65 6.00
CA LEU A 15 -10.74 3.31 5.43
C LEU A 15 -12.16 3.10 4.91
N ALA A 16 -12.28 2.68 3.66
CA ALA A 16 -13.50 2.16 3.08
C ALA A 16 -13.25 0.71 2.64
N ASN A 17 -14.00 -0.24 3.22
CA ASN A 17 -13.84 -1.66 2.93
C ASN A 17 -15.07 -2.17 2.18
N TYR A 18 -14.85 -2.79 1.04
CA TYR A 18 -15.89 -3.33 0.17
C TYR A 18 -15.80 -4.86 0.20
N SER A 19 -16.91 -5.52 0.50
CA SER A 19 -17.03 -6.95 0.28
C SER A 19 -17.04 -7.23 -1.22
N VAL A 20 -16.21 -8.16 -1.67
CA VAL A 20 -16.07 -8.51 -3.08
C VAL A 20 -16.03 -10.02 -3.27
N ASP A 21 -16.48 -10.47 -4.44
CA ASP A 21 -16.33 -11.86 -4.86
C ASP A 21 -14.84 -12.18 -5.06
N PRO A 22 -14.33 -13.31 -4.54
CA PRO A 22 -12.91 -13.66 -4.67
C PRO A 22 -12.45 -13.77 -6.13
N SER A 23 -13.34 -14.14 -7.07
CA SER A 23 -13.01 -14.21 -8.51
C SER A 23 -12.53 -12.88 -9.08
N ILE A 24 -12.94 -11.74 -8.50
CA ILE A 24 -12.46 -10.41 -8.90
C ILE A 24 -11.00 -10.21 -8.50
N LEU A 25 -10.56 -10.82 -7.39
CA LEU A 25 -9.23 -10.66 -6.82
C LEU A 25 -8.22 -11.67 -7.38
N MET A 26 -8.67 -12.87 -7.74
CA MET A 26 -7.83 -13.98 -8.24
C MET A 26 -6.85 -13.58 -9.36
N PRO A 27 -7.23 -12.78 -10.38
CA PRO A 27 -6.31 -12.39 -11.46
C PRO A 27 -5.11 -11.56 -11.00
N TYR A 28 -5.20 -10.93 -9.82
CA TYR A 28 -4.17 -10.06 -9.26
C TYR A 28 -3.37 -10.74 -8.14
N LEU A 29 -3.65 -12.01 -7.84
CA LEU A 29 -3.02 -12.74 -6.75
C LEU A 29 -1.57 -13.11 -7.13
N PRO A 30 -0.55 -12.67 -6.37
CA PRO A 30 0.83 -13.07 -6.61
C PRO A 30 1.04 -14.57 -6.42
N HIS A 31 2.06 -15.12 -7.09
CA HIS A 31 2.41 -16.52 -6.91
C HIS A 31 2.81 -16.83 -5.46
N GLY A 32 2.28 -17.94 -4.93
CA GLY A 32 2.65 -18.47 -3.62
C GLY A 32 1.84 -17.92 -2.45
N VAL A 33 0.93 -16.96 -2.67
CA VAL A 33 0.04 -16.46 -1.61
C VAL A 33 -1.42 -16.88 -1.84
N GLU A 34 -2.21 -16.92 -0.78
CA GLU A 34 -3.64 -17.21 -0.80
C GLU A 34 -4.43 -15.96 -0.41
N LEU A 35 -5.67 -15.83 -0.88
CA LEU A 35 -6.58 -14.81 -0.39
C LEU A 35 -6.84 -15.01 1.11
N ASP A 36 -6.75 -13.93 1.87
CA ASP A 36 -7.16 -13.93 3.27
C ASP A 36 -8.61 -13.47 3.39
N THR A 37 -9.26 -13.89 4.48
CA THR A 37 -10.65 -13.53 4.78
C THR A 37 -10.75 -12.98 6.18
N PHE A 38 -11.64 -12.01 6.36
CA PHE A 38 -12.08 -11.57 7.68
C PHE A 38 -13.53 -12.00 7.88
N ASN A 39 -13.78 -12.90 8.84
CA ASN A 39 -15.10 -13.51 9.07
C ASN A 39 -15.70 -14.16 7.81
N GLY A 40 -14.88 -14.83 7.00
CA GLY A 40 -15.31 -15.46 5.74
C GLY A 40 -15.54 -14.50 4.58
N ILE A 41 -15.30 -13.19 4.76
CA ILE A 41 -15.49 -12.17 3.74
C ILE A 41 -14.14 -11.74 3.16
N HIS A 42 -14.07 -11.66 1.84
CA HIS A 42 -12.96 -11.02 1.13
C HIS A 42 -13.22 -9.52 1.01
N TYR A 43 -12.24 -8.72 1.42
CA TYR A 43 -12.32 -7.26 1.38
C TYR A 43 -11.35 -6.67 0.37
N LEU A 44 -11.88 -5.74 -0.42
CA LEU A 44 -11.12 -4.74 -1.15
C LEU A 44 -11.19 -3.42 -0.37
N SER A 45 -10.05 -2.91 0.06
CA SER A 45 -9.96 -1.72 0.91
C SER A 45 -9.35 -0.55 0.16
N LEU A 46 -10.02 0.59 0.25
CA LEU A 46 -9.48 1.89 -0.10
C LEU A 46 -9.04 2.58 1.19
N VAL A 47 -7.74 2.82 1.34
CA VAL A 47 -7.13 3.40 2.53
C VAL A 47 -6.48 4.71 2.19
N GLY A 48 -7.06 5.82 2.65
CA GLY A 48 -6.53 7.16 2.45
C GLY A 48 -5.85 7.68 3.70
N PHE A 49 -4.68 8.31 3.57
CA PHE A 49 -3.97 8.91 4.69
C PHE A 49 -3.03 10.02 4.25
N MET A 50 -2.67 10.89 5.18
CA MET A 50 -1.69 11.95 4.99
C MET A 50 -0.34 11.51 5.55
N PHE A 51 0.65 11.38 4.67
CA PHE A 51 2.03 11.36 5.08
C PHE A 51 2.43 12.72 5.64
N ARG A 52 3.03 12.72 6.84
CA ARG A 52 3.55 13.90 7.52
C ARG A 52 5.00 13.69 7.93
N ASP A 53 5.80 14.73 7.78
CA ASP A 53 7.22 14.73 8.17
C ASP A 53 8.03 13.60 7.52
N THR A 54 7.70 13.27 6.26
CA THR A 54 8.39 12.23 5.51
C THR A 54 9.86 12.58 5.32
N SER A 55 10.73 11.64 5.66
CA SER A 55 12.17 11.72 5.51
C SER A 55 12.69 10.39 4.96
N VAL A 56 13.54 10.46 3.94
CA VAL A 56 14.19 9.31 3.32
C VAL A 56 15.68 9.36 3.67
N MET A 57 16.20 8.30 4.28
CA MET A 57 17.57 8.23 4.80
C MET A 57 17.95 9.41 5.73
N GLY A 58 16.96 9.98 6.43
CA GLY A 58 17.14 11.13 7.32
C GLY A 58 17.04 12.50 6.63
N MET A 59 16.79 12.56 5.31
CA MET A 59 16.65 13.80 4.57
C MET A 59 15.19 14.11 4.22
N LYS A 60 14.75 15.33 4.55
CA LYS A 60 13.45 15.86 4.12
C LYS A 60 13.59 16.43 2.71
N ILE A 61 13.01 15.75 1.73
CA ILE A 61 13.05 16.18 0.33
C ILE A 61 12.05 17.33 0.12
N PRO A 62 12.47 18.51 -0.35
CA PRO A 62 11.56 19.63 -0.61
C PRO A 62 10.38 19.21 -1.49
N PHE A 63 9.19 19.73 -1.18
CA PHE A 63 7.91 19.42 -1.85
C PHE A 63 7.37 17.98 -1.70
N HIS A 64 8.09 17.10 -0.99
CA HIS A 64 7.74 15.68 -0.80
C HIS A 64 7.67 15.25 0.67
N ILE A 65 7.64 16.23 1.58
CA ILE A 65 7.60 16.01 3.03
C ILE A 65 6.18 15.61 3.49
N ASN A 66 5.16 16.23 2.89
CA ASN A 66 3.76 16.01 3.23
C ASN A 66 2.96 15.79 1.95
N PHE A 67 2.21 14.70 1.87
CA PHE A 67 1.32 14.41 0.75
C PHE A 67 0.24 13.40 1.17
N PRO A 68 -0.96 13.47 0.57
CA PRO A 68 -1.95 12.43 0.71
C PRO A 68 -1.57 11.22 -0.16
N GLU A 69 -1.92 10.04 0.32
CA GLU A 69 -1.81 8.78 -0.40
C GLU A 69 -3.10 7.99 -0.21
N VAL A 70 -3.52 7.29 -1.26
CA VAL A 70 -4.69 6.41 -1.24
C VAL A 70 -4.31 5.05 -1.82
N ASN A 71 -4.49 4.00 -1.02
CA ASN A 71 -4.07 2.65 -1.37
C ASN A 71 -5.30 1.79 -1.61
N LEU A 72 -5.41 1.24 -2.82
CA LEU A 72 -6.38 0.22 -3.17
C LEU A 72 -5.71 -1.15 -3.00
N ARG A 73 -6.17 -1.93 -2.01
CA ARG A 73 -5.51 -3.17 -1.63
C ARG A 73 -6.49 -4.25 -1.20
N PHE A 74 -6.07 -5.50 -1.31
CA PHE A 74 -6.78 -6.66 -0.76
C PHE A 74 -5.84 -7.49 0.12
N TYR A 75 -6.41 -8.42 0.89
CA TYR A 75 -5.70 -9.16 1.93
C TYR A 75 -5.30 -10.55 1.46
N VAL A 76 -4.07 -10.93 1.81
CA VAL A 76 -3.49 -12.23 1.47
C VAL A 76 -2.79 -12.84 2.66
N LYS A 77 -2.54 -14.14 2.58
CA LYS A 77 -1.74 -14.89 3.53
C LYS A 77 -0.74 -15.77 2.80
N TYR A 78 0.42 -15.96 3.40
CA TYR A 78 1.51 -16.78 2.87
C TYR A 78 1.90 -17.82 3.91
N ASN A 79 2.12 -19.07 3.49
CA ASN A 79 2.61 -20.11 4.37
C ASN A 79 4.15 -20.20 4.28
N ASP A 80 4.83 -19.71 5.31
CA ASP A 80 6.27 -19.82 5.45
C ASP A 80 6.62 -21.01 6.34
N LYS A 81 6.89 -22.16 5.73
CA LYS A 81 7.33 -23.39 6.43
C LYS A 81 6.43 -23.79 7.62
N GLY A 82 5.11 -23.72 7.42
CA GLY A 82 4.11 -24.04 8.44
C GLY A 82 3.63 -22.84 9.26
N GLN A 83 4.20 -21.65 9.07
CA GLN A 83 3.75 -20.43 9.73
C GLN A 83 3.01 -19.51 8.76
N TRP A 84 1.73 -19.25 9.05
CA TRP A 84 0.92 -18.32 8.28
C TRP A 84 1.30 -16.86 8.60
N LYS A 85 1.68 -16.12 7.57
CA LYS A 85 1.95 -14.69 7.60
C LYS A 85 0.87 -13.96 6.82
N ARG A 86 0.33 -12.87 7.37
CA ARG A 86 -0.66 -12.02 6.69
C ARG A 86 0.01 -10.86 5.98
N GLY A 87 -0.55 -10.47 4.84
CA GLY A 87 -0.08 -9.38 4.02
C GLY A 87 -1.21 -8.72 3.27
N VAL A 88 -0.84 -7.74 2.45
CA VAL A 88 -1.75 -7.05 1.53
C VAL A 88 -1.11 -6.99 0.16
N VAL A 89 -1.94 -7.01 -0.86
CA VAL A 89 -1.54 -6.76 -2.25
C VAL A 89 -2.08 -5.40 -2.65
N PHE A 90 -1.19 -4.52 -3.09
CA PHE A 90 -1.55 -3.20 -3.60
C PHE A 90 -1.90 -3.29 -5.08
N LEU A 91 -3.19 -3.13 -5.40
CA LEU A 91 -3.67 -3.03 -6.78
C LEU A 91 -3.29 -1.67 -7.38
N SER A 92 -3.40 -0.62 -6.58
CA SER A 92 -2.95 0.71 -6.96
C SER A 92 -2.65 1.55 -5.74
N GLU A 93 -1.61 2.38 -5.86
CA GLU A 93 -1.26 3.40 -4.89
C GLU A 93 -1.36 4.76 -5.57
N ILE A 94 -2.21 5.64 -5.04
CA ILE A 94 -2.59 6.87 -5.71
C ILE A 94 -2.00 8.03 -4.94
N VAL A 95 -1.21 8.85 -5.62
CA VAL A 95 -0.55 10.02 -5.04
C VAL A 95 -0.66 11.22 -6.00
N PRO A 96 -0.74 12.46 -5.50
CA PRO A 96 -0.79 13.63 -6.36
C PRO A 96 0.60 14.01 -6.93
N LYS A 97 1.68 13.48 -6.34
CA LYS A 97 3.07 13.86 -6.65
C LYS A 97 3.68 12.92 -7.70
N TYR A 98 3.98 13.47 -8.87
CA TYR A 98 4.58 12.73 -9.99
C TYR A 98 5.92 12.06 -9.63
N ALA A 99 6.80 12.77 -8.90
CA ALA A 99 8.11 12.23 -8.57
C ALA A 99 8.03 11.01 -7.63
N VAL A 100 7.04 10.98 -6.72
CA VAL A 100 6.79 9.81 -5.85
C VAL A 100 6.35 8.62 -6.67
N ALA A 101 5.32 8.78 -7.50
CA ALA A 101 4.84 7.72 -8.38
C ALA A 101 5.94 7.22 -9.33
N PHE A 102 6.75 8.12 -9.88
CA PHE A 102 7.85 7.76 -10.78
C PHE A 102 8.94 6.94 -10.07
N ILE A 103 9.40 7.37 -8.89
CA ILE A 103 10.43 6.65 -8.14
C ILE A 103 9.91 5.28 -7.68
N ALA A 104 8.68 5.24 -7.16
CA ALA A 104 8.10 4.00 -6.65
C ALA A 104 7.92 2.94 -7.75
N ASN A 105 7.38 3.33 -8.91
CA ASN A 105 7.23 2.42 -10.05
C ASN A 105 8.58 1.94 -10.61
N ARG A 106 9.62 2.79 -10.54
CA ARG A 106 10.95 2.47 -11.09
C ARG A 106 11.80 1.61 -10.16
N ILE A 107 11.64 1.75 -8.84
CA ILE A 107 12.47 1.04 -7.85
C ILE A 107 11.74 -0.17 -7.26
N TYR A 108 10.46 -0.03 -6.93
CA TYR A 108 9.69 -1.05 -6.19
C TYR A 108 8.75 -1.87 -7.08
N LYS A 109 8.59 -1.49 -8.37
CA LYS A 109 7.62 -2.10 -9.31
C LYS A 109 6.20 -2.13 -8.75
N GLU A 110 5.86 -1.16 -7.92
CA GLU A 110 4.52 -0.99 -7.37
C GLU A 110 3.60 -0.36 -8.43
N ASN A 111 2.28 -0.43 -8.24
CA ASN A 111 1.29 0.07 -9.19
C ASN A 111 0.85 1.51 -8.87
N TYR A 112 1.81 2.45 -8.77
CA TYR A 112 1.50 3.83 -8.46
C TYR A 112 0.83 4.55 -9.64
N ARG A 113 -0.26 5.26 -9.36
CA ARG A 113 -0.97 6.14 -10.29
C ARG A 113 -0.98 7.57 -9.79
N ARG A 114 -0.69 8.52 -10.68
CA ARG A 114 -0.85 9.94 -10.39
C ARG A 114 -2.29 10.36 -10.65
N MET A 115 -2.95 10.95 -9.65
CA MET A 115 -4.28 11.57 -9.81
C MET A 115 -4.36 12.90 -9.02
N PRO A 116 -5.15 13.88 -9.48
CA PRO A 116 -5.42 15.09 -8.69
C PRO A 116 -6.18 14.73 -7.40
N MET A 117 -5.78 15.35 -6.28
CA MET A 117 -6.30 15.14 -4.92
C MET A 117 -6.34 16.43 -4.14
#